data_AF-A0A5A7RRA7-F1
#
_entry.id   AF-A0A5A7RRA7-F1
#
_cell.length_a   1.000
_cell.length_b   1.000
_cell.length_c   1.000
_cell.angle_alpha   90.00
_cell.angle_beta   90.00
_cell.angle_gamma   90.00
#
_symmetry.space_group_name_H-M   'P 1'
#
loop_
_entity.id
_entity.type
_entity.pdbx_description
1 polymer ?
#
loop_
_entity_poly.entity_id
_entity_poly.type
_entity_poly.pdbx_seq_one_letter_code
_entity_poly.pdbx_strand_id
1 'polypeptide(L)' 'MWKKLYSSFRKFPAQQKVAELLLMYGLKVEKDKIFCGSIELSFSKVARAVGVDRRAVVSTVRNNMEK' A
#
# COMPACT_ATOMS: atom_id res chain seq x y z
N MET A 1 -14.18 4.02 9.08
CA MET A 1 -12.79 3.61 8.79
C MET A 1 -12.32 4.13 7.44
N TRP A 2 -12.99 3.80 6.34
CA TRP A 2 -12.66 4.28 4.99
C TRP A 2 -12.56 5.81 4.87
N LYS A 3 -13.49 6.58 5.46
CA LYS A 3 -13.42 8.06 5.45
C LYS A 3 -12.09 8.63 5.98
N LYS A 4 -11.48 8.00 7.00
CA LYS A 4 -10.16 8.42 7.51
C LYS A 4 -9.05 8.11 6.50
N LEU A 5 -9.11 6.95 5.83
CA LEU A 5 -8.18 6.58 4.77
C LEU A 5 -8.24 7.60 3.61
N TYR A 6 -9.45 7.87 3.09
CA TYR A 6 -9.66 8.85 2.03
C TYR A 6 -9.18 10.26 2.42
N SER A 7 -9.32 10.66 3.69
CA SER A 7 -8.80 11.95 4.15
C SER A 7 -7.27 12.00 4.20
N SER A 8 -6.61 10.92 4.62
CA SER A 8 -5.14 10.87 4.76
C SER A 8 -4.42 10.90 3.41
N PHE A 9 -5.04 10.35 2.36
CA PHE A 9 -4.42 10.26 1.03
C PHE A 9 -5.01 11.23 -0.01
N ARG A 10 -5.75 12.26 0.42
CA ARG A 10 -6.40 13.22 -0.49
C ARG A 10 -5.43 13.90 -1.46
N LYS A 11 -4.15 14.04 -1.09
CA LYS A 11 -3.08 14.60 -1.95
C LYS A 11 -2.31 13.54 -2.76
N PHE A 12 -2.51 12.25 -2.48
CA PHE A 12 -1.74 11.14 -3.03
C PHE A 12 -2.66 9.98 -3.50
N PRO A 13 -3.43 10.16 -4.58
CA PRO A 13 -4.43 9.18 -5.03
C PRO A 13 -3.82 7.81 -5.40
N ALA A 14 -2.56 7.79 -5.89
CA ALA A 14 -1.88 6.53 -6.17
C ALA A 14 -1.53 5.75 -4.91
N GLN A 15 -1.11 6.43 -3.84
CA GLN A 15 -0.81 5.80 -2.54
C GLN A 15 -2.09 5.31 -1.86
N GLN A 16 -3.18 6.05 -2.03
CA GLN A 16 -4.50 5.64 -1.55
C GLN A 16 -4.90 4.28 -2.12
N LYS A 17 -4.84 4.11 -3.45
CA LYS A 17 -5.19 2.83 -4.10
C LYS A 17 -4.35 1.66 -3.58
N VAL A 18 -3.07 1.90 -3.28
CA VAL A 18 -2.20 0.89 -2.69
C VAL A 18 -2.67 0.55 -1.27
N ALA A 19 -2.92 1.55 -0.42
CA ALA A 19 -3.38 1.35 0.95
C ALA A 19 -4.74 0.63 1.00
N GLU A 20 -5.67 0.99 0.12
CA GLU A 20 -6.96 0.31 -0.03
C GLU A 20 -6.76 -1.17 -0.38
N LEU A 21 -5.90 -1.47 -1.37
CA LEU A 21 -5.62 -2.84 -1.78
C LEU A 21 -4.99 -3.66 -0.64
N LEU A 22 -4.02 -3.09 0.08
CA LEU A 22 -3.38 -3.75 1.22
C LEU A 22 -4.41 -4.13 2.28
N LEU A 23 -5.33 -3.21 2.61
CA LEU A 23 -6.40 -3.46 3.58
C LEU A 23 -7.43 -4.47 3.08
N MET A 24 -7.85 -4.37 1.82
CA MET A 24 -8.82 -5.29 1.21
C MET A 24 -8.35 -6.74 1.24
N TYR A 25 -7.07 -6.98 0.97
CA TYR A 25 -6.48 -8.32 0.96
C TYR A 25 -5.86 -8.73 2.30
N GLY A 26 -5.94 -7.89 3.34
CA GLY A 26 -5.35 -8.19 4.66
C GLY A 26 -3.83 -8.36 4.61
N LEU A 27 -3.16 -7.64 3.72
CA LEU A 27 -1.71 -7.73 3.54
C LEU A 27 -0.98 -7.00 4.66
N LYS A 28 0.02 -7.66 5.23
CA LYS A 28 0.85 -7.10 6.30
C LYS A 28 1.97 -6.27 5.69
N VAL A 29 2.25 -5.10 6.26
CA VAL A 29 3.49 -4.35 6.00
C VAL A 29 4.41 -4.50 7.21
N GLU A 30 5.65 -4.88 6.98
CA GLU A 30 6.66 -5.03 8.03
C GLU A 30 8.06 -4.78 7.47
N LYS A 31 8.86 -3.95 8.14
CA LYS A 31 10.24 -3.63 7.74
C LYS A 31 10.35 -3.28 6.25
N ASP A 32 9.56 -2.31 5.80
CA ASP A 32 9.50 -1.89 4.39
C ASP A 32 9.13 -2.98 3.38
N LYS A 33 8.46 -4.05 3.78
CA LYS A 33 8.05 -5.15 2.89
C LYS A 33 6.58 -5.47 3.05
N ILE A 34 5.98 -6.02 2.00
CA ILE A 34 4.57 -6.45 2.00
C ILE A 34 4.54 -7.98 2.08
N PHE A 35 3.66 -8.51 2.92
CA PHE A 35 3.51 -9.94 3.14
C PHE A 35 2.05 -10.39 3.02
N CYS A 36 1.86 -11.57 2.43
CA CYS A 36 0.64 -12.36 2.50
C CYS A 36 0.94 -13.61 3.33
N GLY A 37 0.62 -13.58 4.62
CA GLY A 37 1.10 -14.59 5.56
C GLY A 37 2.63 -14.57 5.64
N SER A 38 3.28 -15.69 5.31
CA SER A 38 4.75 -15.82 5.26
C SER A 38 5.37 -15.48 3.90
N ILE A 39 4.55 -15.13 2.90
CA ILE A 39 5.01 -14.88 1.53
C ILE A 39 5.30 -13.39 1.34
N GLU A 40 6.55 -13.04 1.03
CA GLU A 40 6.93 -11.68 0.64
C GLU A 40 6.43 -11.35 -0.78
N LEU A 41 5.76 -10.21 -0.93
CA LEU A 41 5.24 -9.71 -2.20
C LEU A 41 6.16 -8.66 -2.81
N SER A 42 6.47 -8.84 -4.09
CA SER A 42 7.23 -7.86 -4.86
C SER A 42 6.44 -6.59 -5.12
N PHE A 43 7.02 -5.43 -4.79
CA PHE A 43 6.44 -4.11 -5.09
C PHE A 43 6.05 -3.92 -6.56
N SER A 44 6.83 -4.47 -7.50
CA SER A 44 6.52 -4.36 -8.93
C SER A 44 5.24 -5.12 -9.29
N LYS A 45 5.00 -6.28 -8.65
CA LYS A 45 3.77 -7.06 -8.87
C LYS A 45 2.57 -6.38 -8.22
N VAL A 46 2.73 -5.85 -7.01
CA VAL A 46 1.69 -5.06 -6.33
C VAL A 46 1.32 -3.83 -7.14
N ALA A 47 2.31 -3.06 -7.61
CA ALA A 47 2.10 -1.88 -8.45
C ALA A 47 1.30 -2.21 -9.72
N ARG A 48 1.63 -3.32 -10.40
CA ARG A 48 0.91 -3.79 -11.58
C ARG A 48 -0.53 -4.20 -11.26
N ALA A 49 -0.76 -4.88 -10.13
CA ALA A 49 -2.09 -5.28 -9.70
C ALA A 49 -2.98 -4.07 -9.35
N VAL A 50 -2.40 -3.03 -8.76
CA VAL A 50 -3.10 -1.77 -8.42
C VAL A 50 -3.25 -0.84 -9.64
N GLY A 51 -2.40 -0.99 -10.66
CA GLY A 51 -2.35 -0.10 -11.82
C GLY A 51 -1.70 1.26 -11.52
N VAL A 52 -0.65 1.27 -10.69
CA VAL A 52 0.10 2.49 -10.31
C VAL A 52 1.60 2.32 -10.53
N ASP A 53 2.34 3.43 -10.49
CA ASP A 53 3.79 3.40 -10.51
C ASP A 53 4.36 2.71 -9.26
N ARG A 54 5.45 1.94 -9.42
CA ARG A 54 6.13 1.25 -8.31
C ARG A 54 6.52 2.19 -7.17
N ARG A 55 6.89 3.44 -7.46
CA ARG A 55 7.26 4.44 -6.45
C ARG A 55 6.08 4.80 -5.54
N ALA A 56 4.84 4.69 -6.03
CA ALA A 56 3.66 4.87 -5.18
C ALA A 56 3.56 3.75 -4.13
N VAL A 57 3.87 2.51 -4.50
CA VAL A 57 3.91 1.38 -3.55
C VAL A 57 5.02 1.59 -2.52
N VAL A 58 6.24 1.92 -2.97
CA VAL A 58 7.39 2.16 -2.08
C VAL A 58 7.10 3.28 -1.08
N SER A 59 6.57 4.42 -1.56
CA SER A 59 6.25 5.56 -0.69
C SER A 59 5.11 5.27 0.28
N THR A 60 4.12 4.47 -0.12
CA THR A 60 3.04 4.05 0.79
C THR A 60 3.57 3.20 1.94
N VAL A 61 4.40 2.20 1.60
CA VAL A 61 4.99 1.28 2.58
C VAL A 61 5.91 2.01 3.56
N ARG A 62 6.77 2.90 3.06
CA ARG A 62 7.79 3.59 3.88
C ARG A 62 7.27 4.76 4.71
N ASN A 63 6.35 5.57 4.17
CA ASN A 63 6.04 6.87 4.77
C ASN A 63 4.72 6.90 5.55
N ASN A 64 3.79 5.99 5.24
CA ASN A 64 2.39 6.16 5.63
C ASN A 64 1.82 5.02 6.48
N MET A 65 2.51 3.87 6.57
CA MET A 65 2.00 2.69 7.28
C MET A 65 2.72 2.40 8.61
N GLU A 66 3.80 3.12 8.94
CA GLU A 66 4.54 2.99 10.21
C GLU A 66 4.16 4.05 11.28
N LYS A 67 3.18 4.92 11.00
CA LYS A 67 2.63 5.90 11.97
C LYS A 67 1.24 5.51 12.41
#